data_AF-A0A7W7VJC5-F1
#
_entry.id   AF-A0A7W7VJC5-F1
#
_cell.length_a   1.000
_cell.length_b   1.000
_cell.length_c   1.000
_cell.angle_alpha   90.00
_cell.angle_beta   90.00
_cell.angle_gamma   90.00
#
_symmetry.space_group_name_H-M   'P 1'
#
loop_
_entity.id
_entity.type
_entity.pdbx_description
1 polymer ?
#
loop_
_entity_poly.entity_id
_entity_poly.type
_entity_poly.pdbx_seq_one_letter_code
_entity_poly.pdbx_strand_id
1 'polypeptide(L)'
;MKEVPPMSVARLLEAARHLAGLSQDQLARLAHTSRTAVSAYENGRKKPTLDTAERLLGASGFDLDLRPRITFRSVVSGRGRVYQVPDQLPSLPPQRALATVELPLSLNWSQAGREYRLMDRSERARVYEAVLREGGPDDVLAYIDGVLLVDLWDELLLPRDLRAAWAPLISKLAAA
;
A
#
# COMPACT_ATOMS: atom_id res chain seq x y z
N MET A 1 14.82 0.26 -11.52
CA MET A 1 13.61 0.76 -10.82
C MET A 1 13.82 2.25 -10.57
N LYS A 2 12.97 3.13 -11.11
CA LYS A 2 13.06 4.56 -10.78
C LYS A 2 12.53 4.74 -9.36
N GLU A 3 13.36 5.29 -8.50
CA GLU A 3 12.98 5.69 -7.14
C GLU A 3 11.75 6.62 -7.26
N VAL A 4 10.59 6.16 -6.78
CA VAL A 4 9.39 7.00 -6.73
C VAL A 4 9.74 8.12 -5.74
N PRO A 5 9.82 9.39 -6.18
CA PRO A 5 10.27 10.43 -5.28
C PRO A 5 9.30 10.52 -4.11
N PRO A 6 9.78 10.78 -2.89
CA PRO A 6 8.92 10.81 -1.71
C PRO A 6 7.74 11.76 -1.94
N MET A 7 6.54 11.31 -1.56
CA MET A 7 5.34 12.14 -1.64
C MET A 7 5.56 13.43 -0.86
N SER A 8 5.52 14.57 -1.56
CA SER A 8 5.60 15.90 -0.94
C SER A 8 4.20 16.48 -0.78
N VAL A 9 4.05 17.44 0.14
CA VAL A 9 2.77 18.16 0.34
C VAL A 9 2.30 18.82 -0.96
N ALA A 10 3.23 19.35 -1.76
CA ALA A 10 2.93 19.94 -3.06
C ALA A 10 2.25 18.94 -4.02
N ARG A 11 2.81 17.72 -4.12
CA ARG A 11 2.24 16.65 -4.95
C ARG A 11 0.94 16.10 -4.40
N LEU A 12 0.77 16.05 -3.08
CA LEU A 12 -0.51 15.66 -2.46
C LEU A 12 -1.63 16.63 -2.85
N LEU A 13 -1.37 17.94 -2.74
CA LEU A 13 -2.35 18.98 -3.07
C LEU A 13 -2.68 18.98 -4.56
N GLU A 14 -1.67 18.88 -5.42
CA GLU A 14 -1.87 18.78 -6.87
C GLU A 14 -2.70 17.54 -7.23
N ALA A 15 -2.33 16.36 -6.70
CA ALA A 15 -3.04 15.12 -6.97
C ALA A 15 -4.49 15.15 -6.49
N ALA A 16 -4.74 15.64 -5.27
CA ALA A 16 -6.10 15.79 -4.73
C ALA A 16 -6.96 16.68 -5.62
N ARG A 17 -6.42 17.83 -6.04
CA ARG A 17 -7.11 18.75 -6.96
C ARG A 17 -7.46 18.08 -8.29
N HIS A 18 -6.52 17.33 -8.87
CA HIS A 18 -6.75 16.63 -10.14
C HIS A 18 -7.78 15.51 -10.03
N LEU A 19 -7.73 14.73 -8.95
CA LEU A 19 -8.72 13.67 -8.69
C LEU A 19 -10.13 14.25 -8.46
N ALA A 20 -10.22 15.45 -7.89
CA ALA A 20 -11.48 16.18 -7.74
C ALA A 20 -11.96 16.88 -9.03
N GLY A 21 -11.18 16.83 -10.12
CA GLY A 21 -11.52 17.51 -11.38
C GLY A 21 -11.48 19.04 -11.30
N LEU A 22 -10.76 19.61 -10.32
CA LEU A 22 -10.74 21.05 -10.06
C LEU A 22 -9.57 21.75 -10.77
N SER A 23 -9.80 22.97 -11.26
CA SER A 23 -8.73 23.91 -11.59
C SER A 23 -8.17 24.58 -10.34
N GLN A 24 -6.95 25.15 -10.43
CA GLN A 24 -6.34 25.90 -9.32
C GLN A 24 -7.22 27.07 -8.84
N ASP A 25 -7.96 27.70 -9.75
CA ASP A 25 -8.85 28.81 -9.42
C ASP A 25 -10.11 28.34 -8.68
N GLN A 26 -10.71 27.23 -9.11
CA GLN A 26 -11.84 26.62 -8.42
C GLN A 26 -11.45 26.16 -7.01
N LEU A 27 -10.31 25.47 -6.86
CA LEU A 27 -9.81 25.07 -5.54
C LEU A 27 -9.54 26.29 -4.66
N ALA A 28 -8.94 27.35 -5.21
CA ALA A 28 -8.69 28.57 -4.46
C ALA A 28 -9.98 29.19 -3.90
N ARG A 29 -11.04 29.24 -4.70
CA ARG A 29 -12.35 29.74 -4.25
C ARG A 29 -12.96 28.87 -3.16
N LEU A 30 -12.98 27.55 -3.36
CA LEU A 30 -13.53 26.59 -2.39
C LEU A 30 -12.76 26.61 -1.06
N ALA A 31 -11.44 26.71 -1.13
CA ALA A 31 -10.57 26.74 0.04
C ALA A 31 -10.32 28.15 0.58
N HIS A 32 -11.08 29.17 0.16
CA HIS A 32 -10.93 30.57 0.61
C HIS A 32 -9.47 31.06 0.59
N THR A 33 -8.79 30.89 -0.54
CA THR A 33 -7.42 31.35 -0.78
C THR A 33 -7.29 31.95 -2.19
N SER A 34 -6.08 32.27 -2.63
CA SER A 34 -5.84 32.80 -3.98
C SER A 34 -5.29 31.74 -4.92
N ARG A 35 -5.62 31.85 -6.22
CA ARG A 35 -5.06 30.99 -7.29
C ARG A 35 -3.52 31.00 -7.25
N THR A 36 -2.93 32.18 -7.02
CA THR A 36 -1.48 32.35 -6.92
C THR A 36 -0.89 31.61 -5.71
N ALA A 37 -1.59 31.59 -4.57
CA ALA A 37 -1.17 30.81 -3.40
C ALA A 37 -1.23 29.31 -3.68
N VAL A 38 -2.34 28.80 -4.26
CA VAL A 38 -2.46 27.39 -4.67
C VAL A 38 -1.34 27.00 -5.62
N SER A 39 -1.10 27.82 -6.66
CA SER A 39 0.00 27.60 -7.60
C SER A 39 1.37 27.58 -6.92
N ALA A 40 1.63 28.49 -5.96
CA ALA A 40 2.88 28.51 -5.21
C ALA A 40 3.05 27.27 -4.31
N TYR A 41 1.97 26.73 -3.75
CA TYR A 41 1.99 25.48 -2.98
C TYR A 41 2.26 24.26 -3.86
N GLU A 42 1.53 24.11 -4.97
CA GLU A 42 1.68 22.96 -5.90
C GLU A 42 3.06 22.91 -6.56
N ASN A 43 3.68 24.07 -6.83
CA ASN A 43 5.03 24.15 -7.37
C ASN A 43 6.13 24.13 -6.30
N GLY A 44 5.77 23.98 -5.01
CA GLY A 44 6.72 23.96 -3.90
C GLY A 44 7.44 25.28 -3.61
N ARG A 45 7.03 26.39 -4.25
CA ARG A 45 7.60 27.72 -4.03
C ARG A 45 7.26 28.28 -2.65
N LYS A 46 6.10 27.89 -2.10
CA LYS A 46 5.68 28.18 -0.74
C LYS A 46 5.28 26.87 -0.06
N LYS A 47 5.63 26.72 1.22
CA LYS A 47 5.13 25.61 2.03
C LYS A 47 3.83 26.06 2.71
N PRO A 48 2.70 25.37 2.50
CA PRO A 48 1.49 25.65 3.28
C PRO A 48 1.71 25.25 4.74
N THR A 49 1.00 25.92 5.66
CA THR A 49 0.84 25.40 7.02
C THR A 49 0.02 24.11 6.98
N LEU A 50 0.06 23.31 8.04
CA LEU A 50 -0.78 22.10 8.14
C LEU A 50 -2.28 22.45 7.96
N ASP A 51 -2.76 23.47 8.68
CA ASP A 51 -4.12 24.01 8.55
C ASP A 51 -4.48 24.41 7.09
N THR A 52 -3.56 25.07 6.37
CA THR A 52 -3.80 25.41 4.97
C THR A 52 -3.86 24.17 4.08
N ALA A 53 -3.01 23.17 4.34
CA ALA A 53 -3.03 21.92 3.59
C ALA A 53 -4.31 21.13 3.85
N GLU A 54 -4.73 20.98 5.11
CA GLU A 54 -5.98 20.34 5.51
C GLU A 54 -7.19 21.01 4.86
N ARG A 55 -7.26 22.35 4.87
CA ARG A 55 -8.33 23.10 4.21
C ARG A 55 -8.38 22.87 2.69
N LEU A 56 -7.23 22.83 2.02
CA LEU A 56 -7.15 22.58 0.58
C LEU A 56 -7.55 21.13 0.22
N LEU A 57 -7.14 20.16 1.05
CA LEU A 57 -7.53 18.76 0.90
C LEU A 57 -9.03 18.59 1.12
N GLY A 58 -9.58 19.15 2.21
CA GLY A 58 -11.01 19.10 2.52
C GLY A 58 -11.87 19.75 1.44
N ALA A 59 -11.45 20.91 0.90
CA ALA A 59 -12.11 21.56 -0.24
C ALA A 59 -12.06 20.73 -1.54
N SER A 60 -11.11 19.79 -1.64
CA SER A 60 -11.01 18.83 -2.74
C SER A 60 -11.73 17.50 -2.45
N GLY A 61 -12.41 17.37 -1.30
CA GLY A 61 -13.11 16.15 -0.90
C GLY A 61 -12.21 15.05 -0.32
N PHE A 62 -11.03 15.42 0.20
CA PHE A 62 -10.08 14.47 0.81
C PHE A 62 -9.80 14.83 2.26
N ASP A 63 -9.73 13.80 3.11
CA ASP A 63 -9.22 13.93 4.48
C ASP A 63 -7.72 13.63 4.53
N LEU A 64 -7.02 14.27 5.46
CA LEU A 64 -5.63 13.95 5.79
C LEU A 64 -5.61 12.86 6.85
N ASP A 65 -5.01 11.72 6.52
CA ASP A 65 -4.91 10.56 7.40
C ASP A 65 -3.46 10.14 7.65
N LEU A 66 -3.21 9.57 8.83
CA LEU A 66 -1.90 9.03 9.22
C LEU A 66 -1.82 7.56 8.84
N ARG A 67 -0.84 7.21 8.00
CA ARG A 67 -0.56 5.82 7.66
C ARG A 67 0.72 5.34 8.35
N PRO A 68 0.74 4.12 8.91
CA PRO A 68 1.95 3.54 9.44
C PRO A 68 2.98 3.35 8.31
N ARG A 69 4.25 3.62 8.62
CA ARG A 69 5.36 3.26 7.75
C ARG A 69 5.75 1.83 8.05
N ILE A 70 5.45 0.92 7.12
CA ILE A 70 5.79 -0.49 7.26
C ILE A 70 7.29 -0.68 7.03
N THR A 71 7.94 -1.36 7.96
CA THR A 71 9.34 -1.77 7.85
C THR A 71 9.45 -3.29 7.88
N PHE A 72 10.54 -3.83 7.34
CA PHE A 72 10.73 -5.27 7.20
C PHE A 72 11.97 -5.74 7.95
N ARG A 73 11.84 -6.91 8.57
CA ARG A 73 12.96 -7.64 9.15
C ARG A 73 13.17 -8.96 8.40
N SER A 74 14.43 -9.31 8.20
CA SER A 74 14.83 -10.60 7.65
C SER A 74 14.80 -11.67 8.75
N VAL A 75 14.05 -12.74 8.54
CA VAL A 75 14.03 -13.91 9.43
C VAL A 75 14.65 -15.10 8.71
N VAL A 76 15.74 -15.63 9.27
CA VAL A 76 16.43 -16.79 8.71
C VAL A 76 15.80 -18.06 9.27
N SER A 77 15.32 -18.90 8.37
CA SER A 77 14.88 -20.27 8.62
C SER A 77 16.02 -21.17 9.08
N GLY A 78 15.70 -22.21 9.85
CA GLY A 78 16.64 -23.30 10.13
C GLY A 78 17.19 -24.02 8.89
N ARG A 79 16.58 -23.83 7.71
CA ARG A 79 17.07 -24.35 6.42
C ARG A 79 17.79 -23.28 5.56
N GLY A 80 18.15 -22.14 6.15
CA GLY A 80 18.88 -21.06 5.47
C GLY A 80 18.04 -20.17 4.55
N ARG A 81 16.72 -20.40 4.44
CA ARG A 81 15.79 -19.50 3.73
C ARG A 81 15.65 -18.19 4.50
N VAL A 82 15.51 -17.07 3.79
CA VAL A 82 15.30 -15.75 4.38
C VAL A 82 13.89 -15.29 4.06
N TYR A 83 13.07 -15.06 5.08
CA TYR A 83 11.74 -14.50 4.93
C TYR A 83 11.73 -13.02 5.27
N GLN A 84 10.95 -12.25 4.53
CA GLN A 84 10.71 -10.83 4.81
C GLN A 84 9.42 -10.71 5.61
N VAL A 85 9.54 -10.28 6.87
CA VAL A 85 8.39 -10.16 7.78
C VAL A 85 8.19 -8.68 8.09
N PRO A 86 7.01 -8.11 7.83
CA PRO A 86 6.75 -6.72 8.16
C PRO A 86 6.60 -6.53 9.67
N ASP A 87 6.72 -5.31 10.16
CA ASP A 87 6.40 -4.94 11.55
C ASP A 87 4.89 -4.78 11.79
N GLN A 88 4.11 -4.58 10.71
CA GLN A 88 2.66 -4.48 10.70
C GLN A 88 2.07 -5.09 9.44
N LEU A 89 0.84 -5.62 9.53
CA LEU A 89 0.17 -6.15 8.35
C LEU A 89 -0.16 -5.02 7.36
N PRO A 90 0.16 -5.17 6.06
CA PRO A 90 -0.22 -4.17 5.07
C PRO A 90 -1.73 -4.08 4.92
N SER A 91 -2.23 -2.88 4.57
CA SER A 91 -3.62 -2.69 4.16
C SER A 91 -3.62 -2.15 2.75
N LEU A 92 -4.21 -2.90 1.83
CA LEU A 92 -4.30 -2.51 0.44
C LEU A 92 -5.64 -1.80 0.18
N PRO A 93 -5.68 -0.81 -0.72
CA PRO A 93 -6.95 -0.31 -1.23
C PRO A 93 -7.78 -1.46 -1.81
N PRO A 94 -9.12 -1.49 -1.61
CA PRO A 94 -9.96 -2.61 -2.05
C PRO A 94 -9.78 -2.98 -3.52
N GLN A 95 -9.59 -1.99 -4.39
CA GLN A 95 -9.38 -2.20 -5.83
C GLN A 95 -8.11 -2.99 -6.13
N ARG A 96 -7.07 -2.88 -5.29
CA ARG A 96 -5.85 -3.69 -5.41
C ARG A 96 -5.99 -5.03 -4.70
N ALA A 97 -6.58 -5.05 -3.50
CA ALA A 97 -6.78 -6.27 -2.72
C ALA A 97 -7.64 -7.32 -3.47
N LEU A 98 -8.51 -6.86 -4.37
CA LEU A 98 -9.44 -7.71 -5.14
C LEU A 98 -9.13 -7.73 -6.66
N ALA A 99 -8.00 -7.16 -7.09
CA ALA A 99 -7.63 -7.03 -8.49
C ALA A 99 -7.37 -8.39 -9.18
N THR A 100 -7.45 -8.39 -10.51
CA THR A 100 -6.72 -9.37 -11.32
C THR A 100 -5.27 -8.90 -11.43
N VAL A 101 -4.33 -9.79 -11.11
CA VAL A 101 -2.89 -9.49 -11.08
C VAL A 101 -2.09 -10.54 -11.83
N GLU A 102 -0.95 -10.12 -12.36
CA GLU A 102 0.11 -11.02 -12.78
C GLU A 102 1.26 -10.97 -11.77
N LEU A 103 1.83 -12.13 -11.46
CA LEU A 103 3.01 -12.21 -10.62
C LEU A 103 4.29 -12.05 -11.46
N PRO A 104 5.31 -11.36 -10.95
CA PRO A 104 6.60 -11.28 -11.61
C PRO A 104 7.21 -12.68 -11.76
N LEU A 105 8.10 -12.82 -12.75
CA LEU A 105 8.80 -14.09 -13.04
C LEU A 105 9.55 -14.66 -11.82
N SER A 106 10.03 -13.81 -10.93
CA SER A 106 10.67 -14.22 -9.67
C SER A 106 9.74 -15.01 -8.75
N LEU A 107 8.43 -14.72 -8.77
CA LEU A 107 7.42 -15.38 -7.95
C LEU A 107 6.69 -16.50 -8.69
N ASN A 108 6.60 -16.43 -10.02
CA ASN A 108 5.85 -17.39 -10.82
C ASN A 108 6.59 -17.78 -12.12
N TRP A 109 7.76 -18.40 -11.96
CA TRP A 109 8.59 -18.83 -13.08
C TRP A 109 7.97 -19.95 -13.93
N SER A 110 7.09 -20.78 -13.36
CA SER A 110 6.48 -21.94 -14.03
C SER A 110 5.23 -21.61 -14.84
N GLN A 111 4.54 -20.51 -14.53
CA GLN A 111 3.32 -20.06 -15.21
C GLN A 111 3.39 -18.56 -15.50
N ALA A 112 4.48 -18.14 -16.14
CA ALA A 112 4.70 -16.75 -16.54
C ALA A 112 3.50 -16.19 -17.33
N GLY A 113 3.08 -14.97 -17.00
CA GLY A 113 1.94 -14.30 -17.66
C GLY A 113 0.57 -14.86 -17.25
N ARG A 114 0.50 -15.77 -16.28
CA ARG A 114 -0.78 -16.18 -15.71
C ARG A 114 -1.38 -15.05 -14.89
N GLU A 115 -2.62 -14.71 -15.20
CA GLU A 115 -3.46 -13.86 -14.39
C GLU A 115 -4.07 -14.62 -13.21
N TYR A 116 -4.13 -13.95 -12.06
CA TYR A 116 -4.77 -14.40 -10.83
C TYR A 116 -5.78 -13.37 -10.38
N ARG A 117 -7.03 -13.77 -10.16
CA ARG A 117 -8.09 -12.94 -9.62
C ARG A 117 -8.02 -13.00 -8.09
N LEU A 118 -7.51 -11.95 -7.45
CA LEU A 118 -7.41 -11.90 -5.98
C LEU A 118 -8.77 -11.88 -5.28
N MET A 119 -9.84 -11.52 -5.99
CA MET A 119 -11.21 -11.71 -5.49
C MET A 119 -11.58 -13.19 -5.28
N ASP A 120 -11.00 -14.11 -6.06
CA ASP A 120 -11.18 -15.55 -5.89
C ASP A 120 -10.31 -16.06 -4.74
N ARG A 121 -10.93 -16.72 -3.76
CA ARG A 121 -10.27 -17.14 -2.51
C ARG A 121 -9.12 -18.11 -2.78
N SER A 122 -9.31 -19.07 -3.68
CA SER A 122 -8.31 -20.10 -3.97
C SER A 122 -7.16 -19.55 -4.82
N GLU A 123 -7.44 -18.67 -5.78
CA GLU A 123 -6.39 -17.96 -6.52
C GLU A 123 -5.61 -17.00 -5.61
N ARG A 124 -6.28 -16.28 -4.70
CA ARG A 124 -5.64 -15.42 -3.68
C ARG A 124 -4.71 -16.20 -2.76
N ALA A 125 -5.14 -17.37 -2.28
CA ALA A 125 -4.31 -18.24 -1.45
C ALA A 125 -2.99 -18.61 -2.16
N ARG A 126 -3.05 -18.97 -3.45
CA ARG A 126 -1.84 -19.28 -4.25
C ARG A 126 -0.90 -18.09 -4.38
N VAL A 127 -1.44 -16.90 -4.64
CA VAL A 127 -0.64 -15.67 -4.71
C VAL A 127 0.01 -15.38 -3.35
N TYR A 128 -0.74 -15.51 -2.26
CA TYR A 128 -0.23 -15.22 -0.92
C TYR A 128 0.85 -16.22 -0.53
N GLU A 129 0.67 -17.51 -0.81
CA GLU A 129 1.70 -18.52 -0.60
C GLU A 129 2.99 -18.22 -1.37
N ALA A 130 2.89 -17.84 -2.65
CA ALA A 130 4.05 -17.50 -3.46
C ALA A 130 4.80 -16.28 -2.89
N VAL A 131 4.08 -15.21 -2.59
CA VAL A 131 4.65 -13.96 -2.07
C VAL A 131 5.28 -14.16 -0.69
N LEU A 132 4.61 -14.87 0.23
CA LEU A 132 5.14 -15.07 1.58
C LEU A 132 6.37 -16.00 1.60
N ARG A 133 6.46 -16.94 0.66
CA ARG A 133 7.57 -17.91 0.59
C ARG A 133 8.80 -17.34 -0.12
N GLU A 134 8.61 -16.60 -1.20
CA GLU A 134 9.68 -16.25 -2.13
C GLU A 134 9.79 -14.73 -2.40
N GLY A 135 8.83 -13.92 -1.91
CA GLY A 135 8.75 -12.48 -2.17
C GLY A 135 9.61 -11.61 -1.27
N GLY A 136 9.95 -10.43 -1.80
CA GLY A 136 10.58 -9.35 -1.07
C GLY A 136 9.58 -8.38 -0.43
N PRO A 137 10.07 -7.29 0.21
CA PRO A 137 9.21 -6.27 0.81
C PRO A 137 8.23 -5.64 -0.19
N ASP A 138 8.70 -5.34 -1.40
CA ASP A 138 7.88 -4.74 -2.45
C ASP A 138 6.74 -5.67 -2.89
N ASP A 139 7.00 -6.99 -2.97
CA ASP A 139 5.98 -7.99 -3.31
C ASP A 139 4.92 -8.09 -2.21
N VAL A 140 5.33 -8.09 -0.94
CA VAL A 140 4.40 -8.09 0.19
C VAL A 140 3.50 -6.86 0.15
N LEU A 141 4.07 -5.67 -0.07
CA LEU A 141 3.32 -4.42 -0.16
C LEU A 141 2.47 -4.29 -1.44
N ALA A 142 2.78 -5.06 -2.48
CA ALA A 142 2.03 -5.07 -3.73
C ALA A 142 0.81 -5.99 -3.68
N TYR A 143 0.93 -7.16 -3.04
CA TYR A 143 -0.02 -8.26 -3.19
C TYR A 143 -0.72 -8.70 -1.91
N ILE A 144 -0.15 -8.48 -0.72
CA ILE A 144 -0.73 -8.96 0.55
C ILE A 144 -1.60 -7.88 1.18
N ASP A 145 -2.88 -8.20 1.40
CA ASP A 145 -3.75 -7.47 2.31
C ASP A 145 -3.85 -8.21 3.64
N GLY A 146 -3.64 -7.49 4.74
CA GLY A 146 -3.58 -8.03 6.09
C GLY A 146 -4.88 -8.66 6.57
N VAL A 147 -6.02 -8.04 6.27
CA VAL A 147 -7.33 -8.55 6.68
C VAL A 147 -7.64 -9.84 5.93
N LEU A 148 -7.43 -9.83 4.61
CA LEU A 148 -7.64 -11.01 3.78
C LEU A 148 -6.63 -12.13 4.08
N LEU A 149 -5.41 -11.79 4.52
CA LEU A 149 -4.41 -12.76 4.95
C LEU A 149 -4.83 -13.46 6.24
N VAL A 150 -5.30 -12.71 7.24
CA VAL A 150 -5.78 -13.28 8.51
C VAL A 150 -6.96 -14.20 8.26
N ASP A 151 -7.92 -13.78 7.44
CA ASP A 151 -9.08 -14.57 7.04
C ASP A 151 -8.70 -15.87 6.29
N LEU A 152 -7.59 -15.87 5.54
CA LEU A 152 -7.07 -17.05 4.84
C LEU A 152 -6.07 -17.89 5.64
N TRP A 153 -5.63 -17.42 6.81
CA TRP A 153 -4.39 -17.86 7.42
C TRP A 153 -4.31 -19.36 7.64
N ASP A 154 -5.38 -19.99 8.10
CA ASP A 154 -5.40 -21.42 8.42
C ASP A 154 -5.48 -22.33 7.18
N GLU A 155 -5.87 -21.79 6.03
CA GLU A 155 -5.92 -22.51 4.76
C GLU A 155 -4.57 -22.49 4.03
N LEU A 156 -3.70 -21.51 4.31
CA LEU A 156 -2.44 -21.35 3.60
C LEU A 156 -1.45 -22.49 3.90
N LEU A 157 -0.94 -23.10 2.85
CA LEU A 157 0.16 -24.05 2.92
C LEU A 157 1.46 -23.25 3.08
N LEU A 158 1.98 -23.13 4.31
CA LEU A 158 3.22 -22.40 4.59
C LEU A 158 4.20 -23.28 5.39
N PRO A 159 5.52 -23.15 5.15
CA PRO A 159 6.54 -23.73 6.03
C PRO A 159 6.34 -23.31 7.50
N ARG A 160 6.59 -24.24 8.44
CA ARG A 160 6.31 -24.03 9.89
C ARG A 160 7.05 -22.83 10.47
N ASP A 161 8.29 -22.64 10.07
CA ASP A 161 9.16 -21.52 10.39
C ASP A 161 8.62 -20.18 9.86
N LEU A 162 8.13 -20.15 8.61
CA LEU A 162 7.47 -18.97 8.05
C LEU A 162 6.19 -18.64 8.82
N ARG A 163 5.36 -19.66 9.09
CA ARG A 163 4.13 -19.53 9.86
C ARG A 163 4.41 -19.00 11.27
N ALA A 164 5.44 -19.53 11.95
CA ALA A 164 5.85 -19.05 13.26
C ALA A 164 6.36 -17.60 13.24
N ALA A 165 7.07 -17.19 12.18
CA ALA A 165 7.60 -15.83 12.05
C ALA A 165 6.51 -14.77 11.87
N TRP A 166 5.42 -15.11 11.18
CA TRP A 166 4.28 -14.22 10.91
C TRP A 166 3.16 -14.31 11.96
N ALA A 167 3.03 -15.42 12.68
CA ALA A 167 1.95 -15.65 13.65
C ALA A 167 1.72 -14.50 14.64
N PRO A 168 2.75 -13.82 15.21
CA PRO A 168 2.52 -12.69 16.10
C PRO A 168 1.74 -11.54 15.47
N LEU A 169 1.93 -11.27 14.16
CA LEU A 169 1.19 -10.23 13.43
C LEU A 169 -0.27 -10.62 13.21
N ILE A 170 -0.48 -11.90 12.84
CA ILE A 170 -1.80 -12.47 12.61
C ILE A 170 -2.62 -12.43 13.90
N SER A 171 -2.06 -12.91 15.01
CA SER A 171 -2.73 -12.90 16.31
C SER A 171 -3.00 -11.49 16.82
N LYS A 172 -2.09 -10.53 16.56
CA LYS A 172 -2.29 -9.13 16.97
C LYS A 172 -3.54 -8.52 16.32
N LEU A 173 -3.79 -8.80 15.04
CA LEU A 173 -4.97 -8.29 14.36
C LEU A 173 -6.24 -9.05 14.76
N ALA A 174 -6.15 -10.36 14.95
CA ALA A 174 -7.30 -11.18 15.39
C ALA A 174 -7.77 -10.85 16.82
N ALA A 175 -6.94 -10.19 17.63
CA ALA A 175 -7.24 -9.80 19.00
C ALA A 175 -7.66 -8.32 19.16
N ALA A 176 -7.72 -7.55 18.08
CA ALA A 176 -8.11 -6.13 18.05
C ALA A 176 -9.59 -5.98 17.72
#